data_AF-H3AV42-F1
#
_entry.id   AF-H3AV42-F1
#
_cell.length_a   1.000
_cell.length_b   1.000
_cell.length_c   1.000
_cell.angle_alpha   90.00
_cell.angle_beta   90.00
_cell.angle_gamma   90.00
#
_symmetry.space_group_name_H-M   'P 1'
#
loop_
_entity.id
_entity.type
_entity.pdbx_description
1 polymer ?
#
loop_
_entity_poly.entity_id
_entity_poly.type
_entity_poly.pdbx_seq_one_letter_code
_entity_poly.pdbx_strand_id
1 'polypeptide(L)'
;VVKLLSNKRSQAVGILMSSLHLDMKDIQHAVLNLDNSVVDLETLQALYENRAQTDELEKIEKHIRSSKENAKPLDKPEQFLFEISLTPNFSERVFCILFQSTFSESITSIHRKLEILQKLCKTLQTGTGVIKVLGLVLVFGNYMNGGNRTRGQADGFALDILPKLKDVKSSDNSRSLLSYVVSYYLRHFDEDAGKEQCVFPLPEPQDLFQASQLKFEDFQKDLRKIKKDLQDKMFLENKSGHFVS
;
A
#
# COMPACT_ATOMS: atom_id res chain seq x y z
N VAL A 1 0.05 47.21 -5.69
CA VAL A 1 -0.62 45.89 -5.72
C VAL A 1 -1.53 45.74 -4.50
N VAL A 2 -2.59 44.94 -4.60
CA VAL A 2 -3.50 44.58 -3.51
C VAL A 2 -3.15 43.19 -3.00
N LYS A 3 -3.07 43.02 -1.68
CA LYS A 3 -2.82 41.74 -1.01
C LYS A 3 -4.09 41.30 -0.30
N LEU A 4 -4.64 40.17 -0.72
CA LEU A 4 -5.88 39.60 -0.19
C LEU A 4 -5.61 38.34 0.63
N LEU A 5 -4.51 37.64 0.34
CA LEU A 5 -4.06 36.48 1.10
C LEU A 5 -3.33 36.93 2.39
N SER A 6 -3.33 36.06 3.39
CA SER A 6 -2.47 36.25 4.56
C SER A 6 -0.99 36.21 4.14
N ASN A 7 -0.12 36.90 4.88
CA ASN A 7 1.32 36.93 4.57
C ASN A 7 1.94 35.53 4.44
N LYS A 8 1.60 34.61 5.36
CA LYS A 8 2.08 33.22 5.33
C LYS A 8 1.61 32.49 4.07
N ARG A 9 0.35 32.69 3.67
CA ARG A 9 -0.23 32.05 2.49
C ARG A 9 0.37 32.59 1.19
N SER A 10 0.48 33.92 1.10
CA SER A 10 1.12 34.62 -0.03
C SER A 10 2.57 34.15 -0.22
N GLN A 11 3.33 33.99 0.88
CA GLN A 11 4.69 33.44 0.82
C GLN A 11 4.73 31.99 0.33
N ALA A 12 3.84 31.12 0.83
CA ALA A 12 3.80 29.71 0.40
C ALA A 12 3.51 29.57 -1.10
N VAL A 13 2.52 30.32 -1.61
CA VAL A 13 2.20 30.35 -3.05
C VAL A 13 3.36 30.96 -3.85
N GLY A 14 3.99 32.03 -3.35
CA GLY A 14 5.14 32.65 -4.00
C GLY A 14 6.35 31.72 -4.12
N ILE A 15 6.58 30.85 -3.12
CA ILE A 15 7.62 29.82 -3.19
C ILE A 15 7.30 28.82 -4.29
N LEU A 16 6.07 28.29 -4.33
CA LEU A 16 5.63 27.38 -5.38
C LEU A 16 5.77 27.98 -6.79
N MET A 17 5.34 29.23 -6.96
CA MET A 17 5.50 29.95 -8.23
C MET A 17 6.96 30.04 -8.66
N SER A 18 7.86 30.26 -7.71
CA SER A 18 9.29 30.40 -8.00
C SER A 18 9.96 29.07 -8.35
N SER A 19 9.42 27.94 -7.86
CA SER A 19 9.95 26.60 -8.14
C SER A 19 9.35 25.94 -9.39
N LEU A 20 8.19 26.40 -9.86
CA LEU A 20 7.43 25.75 -10.93
C LEU A 20 8.15 25.73 -12.29
N HIS A 21 8.99 26.72 -12.60
CA HIS A 21 9.73 26.84 -13.87
C HIS A 21 8.92 26.48 -15.14
N LEU A 22 7.61 26.71 -15.11
CA LEU A 22 6.64 26.32 -16.13
C LEU A 22 5.73 27.51 -16.43
N ASP A 23 5.33 27.64 -17.69
CA ASP A 23 4.35 28.64 -18.08
C ASP A 23 2.94 28.19 -17.68
N MET A 24 2.09 29.15 -17.31
CA MET A 24 0.69 28.87 -16.94
C MET A 24 -0.06 28.12 -18.05
N LYS A 25 0.28 28.39 -19.32
CA LYS A 25 -0.32 27.71 -20.47
C LYS A 25 -0.01 26.22 -20.50
N ASP A 26 1.21 25.83 -20.13
CA ASP A 26 1.61 24.43 -20.08
C ASP A 26 0.89 23.70 -18.96
N ILE A 27 0.77 24.35 -17.79
CA ILE A 27 -0.02 23.83 -16.65
C ILE A 27 -1.47 23.62 -17.06
N GLN A 28 -2.11 24.64 -17.66
CA GLN A 28 -3.49 24.55 -18.11
C GLN A 28 -3.67 23.45 -19.17
N HIS A 29 -2.77 23.37 -20.15
CA HIS A 29 -2.82 22.36 -21.20
C HIS A 29 -2.67 20.94 -20.64
N ALA A 30 -1.71 20.71 -19.74
CA ALA A 30 -1.50 19.43 -19.07
C ALA A 30 -2.74 18.99 -18.30
N VAL A 31 -3.33 19.88 -17.50
CA VAL A 31 -4.53 19.57 -16.70
C VAL A 31 -5.76 19.33 -17.58
N LEU A 32 -5.96 20.13 -18.62
CA LEU A 32 -7.11 19.98 -19.54
C LEU A 32 -7.07 18.64 -20.29
N ASN A 33 -5.88 18.23 -20.74
CA ASN A 33 -5.69 17.00 -21.52
C ASN A 33 -5.38 15.76 -20.66
N LEU A 34 -5.36 15.90 -19.32
CA LEU A 34 -4.99 14.83 -18.40
C LEU A 34 -3.60 14.23 -18.70
N ASP A 35 -2.67 15.09 -19.10
CA ASP A 35 -1.31 14.74 -19.53
C ASP A 35 -0.30 15.13 -18.44
N ASN A 36 0.52 14.16 -18.02
CA ASN A 36 1.59 14.33 -17.04
C ASN A 36 3.00 14.17 -17.63
N SER A 37 3.14 14.27 -18.96
CA SER A 37 4.45 14.20 -19.64
C SER A 37 5.25 15.51 -19.55
N VAL A 38 4.56 16.65 -19.56
CA VAL A 38 5.16 18.00 -19.47
C VAL A 38 5.21 18.50 -18.04
N VAL A 39 4.17 18.20 -17.25
CA VAL A 39 4.07 18.57 -15.83
C VAL A 39 4.08 17.29 -15.01
N ASP A 40 5.14 17.09 -14.24
CA ASP A 40 5.31 15.87 -13.46
C ASP A 40 4.30 15.77 -12.29
N LEU A 41 4.20 14.57 -11.73
CA LEU A 41 3.25 14.25 -10.66
C LEU A 41 3.53 15.04 -9.38
N GLU A 42 4.79 15.33 -9.07
CA GLU A 42 5.17 16.11 -7.87
C GLU A 42 4.69 17.55 -7.99
N THR A 43 4.85 18.14 -9.17
CA THR A 43 4.39 19.47 -9.52
C THR A 43 2.86 19.55 -9.50
N LEU A 44 2.17 18.57 -10.10
CA LEU A 44 0.72 18.48 -10.05
C LEU A 44 0.19 18.34 -8.61
N GLN A 45 0.86 17.54 -7.78
CA GLN A 45 0.53 17.41 -6.36
C GLN A 45 0.71 18.75 -5.63
N ALA A 46 1.82 19.45 -5.84
CA ALA A 46 2.09 20.73 -5.22
C ALA A 46 1.07 21.80 -5.63
N LEU A 47 0.70 21.84 -6.91
CA LEU A 47 -0.37 22.69 -7.43
C LEU A 47 -1.73 22.34 -6.81
N TYR A 48 -2.06 21.06 -6.69
CA TYR A 48 -3.29 20.61 -6.06
C TYR A 48 -3.36 21.06 -4.59
N GLU A 49 -2.32 20.84 -3.81
CA GLU A 49 -2.28 21.21 -2.38
C GLU A 49 -2.33 22.72 -2.15
N ASN A 50 -1.74 23.50 -3.07
CA ASN A 50 -1.65 24.95 -2.94
C ASN A 50 -2.72 25.71 -3.71
N ARG A 51 -3.63 25.03 -4.41
CA ARG A 51 -4.76 25.68 -5.08
C ARG A 51 -5.56 26.56 -4.11
N ALA A 52 -6.20 27.57 -4.67
CA ALA A 52 -6.97 28.52 -3.88
C ALA A 52 -8.16 27.83 -3.20
N GLN A 53 -8.37 28.14 -1.92
CA GLN A 53 -9.56 27.73 -1.19
C GLN A 53 -10.77 28.56 -1.62
N THR A 54 -11.98 28.07 -1.37
CA THR A 54 -13.24 28.74 -1.79
C THR A 54 -13.30 30.19 -1.30
N ASP A 55 -12.95 30.46 -0.04
CA ASP A 55 -12.99 31.81 0.52
C ASP A 55 -11.88 32.73 -0.06
N GLU A 56 -10.73 32.16 -0.43
CA GLU A 56 -9.64 32.88 -1.09
C GLU A 56 -10.07 33.30 -2.50
N LEU A 57 -10.68 32.38 -3.26
CA LEU A 57 -11.20 32.64 -4.61
C LEU A 57 -12.30 33.69 -4.60
N GLU A 58 -13.27 33.59 -3.69
CA GLU A 58 -14.36 34.57 -3.57
C GLU A 58 -13.83 35.99 -3.34
N LYS A 59 -12.81 36.16 -2.48
CA LYS A 59 -12.17 37.47 -2.24
C LYS A 59 -11.49 37.99 -3.50
N ILE A 60 -10.75 37.14 -4.19
CA ILE A 60 -10.04 37.47 -5.42
C ILE A 60 -11.03 37.87 -6.53
N GLU A 61 -12.05 37.05 -6.79
CA GLU A 61 -13.09 37.34 -7.78
C GLU A 61 -13.86 38.62 -7.46
N LYS A 62 -14.22 38.83 -6.20
CA LYS A 62 -14.93 40.04 -5.76
C LYS A 62 -14.10 41.29 -6.06
N HIS A 63 -12.80 41.25 -5.78
CA HIS A 63 -11.88 42.34 -6.10
C HIS A 63 -11.78 42.59 -7.60
N ILE A 64 -11.68 41.53 -8.41
CA ILE A 64 -11.63 41.65 -9.88
C ILE A 64 -12.94 42.25 -10.42
N ARG A 65 -14.10 41.81 -9.94
CA ARG A 65 -15.42 42.30 -10.39
C ARG A 65 -15.72 43.74 -9.96
N SER A 66 -15.26 44.17 -8.78
CA SER A 66 -15.46 45.53 -8.28
C SER A 66 -14.54 46.56 -8.95
N SER A 67 -13.47 46.08 -9.58
CA SER A 67 -12.42 46.87 -10.21
C SER A 67 -12.82 47.34 -11.61
N LYS A 68 -13.84 48.22 -11.72
CA LYS A 68 -14.10 48.96 -12.95
C LYS A 68 -13.22 50.22 -12.98
N GLU A 69 -12.18 50.17 -13.82
CA GLU A 69 -11.36 51.28 -14.35
C GLU A 69 -10.25 51.95 -13.53
N ASN A 70 -10.14 51.81 -12.20
CA ASN A 70 -9.01 52.44 -11.44
C ASN A 70 -8.45 51.64 -10.25
N ALA A 71 -8.68 50.33 -10.21
CA ALA A 71 -8.22 49.52 -9.08
C ALA A 71 -6.74 49.13 -9.17
N LYS A 72 -6.09 49.09 -8.01
CA LYS A 72 -4.74 48.54 -7.88
C LYS A 72 -4.74 47.06 -8.33
N PRO A 73 -3.76 46.63 -9.13
CA PRO A 73 -3.66 45.24 -9.56
C PRO A 73 -3.44 44.32 -8.35
N LEU A 74 -3.89 43.06 -8.44
CA LEU A 74 -3.60 42.02 -7.46
C LEU A 74 -2.09 41.79 -7.34
N ASP A 75 -1.62 41.30 -6.19
CA ASP A 75 -0.24 40.80 -6.08
C ASP A 75 -0.09 39.47 -6.83
N LYS A 76 1.16 39.09 -7.15
CA LYS A 76 1.44 37.93 -8.03
C LYS A 76 0.83 36.60 -7.53
N PRO A 77 0.87 36.27 -6.23
CA PRO A 77 0.26 35.03 -5.73
C PRO A 77 -1.25 34.95 -5.98
N GLU A 78 -1.97 36.04 -5.76
CA GLU A 78 -3.40 36.13 -6.04
C GLU A 78 -3.70 35.98 -7.53
N GLN A 79 -2.89 36.59 -8.40
CA GLN A 79 -3.03 36.44 -9.86
C GLN A 79 -2.83 34.99 -10.28
N PHE A 80 -1.77 34.34 -9.79
CA PHE A 80 -1.47 32.93 -10.08
C PHE A 80 -2.58 31.99 -9.65
N LEU A 81 -3.09 32.15 -8.43
CA LEU A 81 -4.22 31.38 -7.91
C LEU A 81 -5.49 31.58 -8.75
N PHE A 82 -5.76 32.81 -9.18
CA PHE A 82 -6.88 33.11 -10.06
C PHE A 82 -6.71 32.45 -11.43
N GLU A 83 -5.55 32.56 -12.07
CA GLU A 83 -5.27 31.93 -13.37
C GLU A 83 -5.43 30.42 -13.35
N ILE A 84 -5.01 29.75 -12.27
CA ILE A 84 -5.27 28.30 -12.07
C ILE A 84 -6.77 28.03 -12.04
N SER A 85 -7.54 28.82 -11.29
CA SER A 85 -8.98 28.63 -11.12
C SER A 85 -9.80 28.81 -12.39
N LEU A 86 -9.25 29.50 -13.40
CA LEU A 86 -9.86 29.59 -14.73
C LEU A 86 -9.88 28.24 -15.47
N THR A 87 -9.07 27.26 -15.03
CA THR A 87 -9.09 25.90 -15.59
C THR A 87 -10.34 25.16 -15.10
N PRO A 88 -11.26 24.74 -16.01
CA PRO A 88 -12.46 24.03 -15.62
C PRO A 88 -12.14 22.72 -14.88
N ASN A 89 -12.76 22.55 -13.71
CA ASN A 89 -12.61 21.34 -12.88
C ASN A 89 -11.14 21.00 -12.56
N PHE A 90 -10.30 22.03 -12.33
CA PHE A 90 -8.88 21.86 -12.03
C PHE A 90 -8.61 20.81 -10.94
N SER A 91 -9.31 20.93 -9.81
CA SER A 91 -9.13 20.04 -8.65
C SER A 91 -9.49 18.59 -8.99
N GLU A 92 -10.53 18.38 -9.77
CA GLU A 92 -10.99 17.06 -10.20
C GLU A 92 -10.00 16.44 -11.17
N ARG A 93 -9.58 17.18 -12.20
CA ARG A 93 -8.66 16.72 -13.23
C ARG A 93 -7.29 16.35 -12.66
N VAL A 94 -6.70 17.23 -11.86
CA VAL A 94 -5.40 16.95 -11.21
C VAL A 94 -5.50 15.73 -10.30
N PHE A 95 -6.57 15.60 -9.53
CA PHE A 95 -6.79 14.40 -8.73
C PHE A 95 -6.89 13.13 -9.59
N CYS A 96 -7.61 13.18 -10.72
CA CYS A 96 -7.72 12.03 -11.63
C CYS A 96 -6.35 11.61 -12.16
N ILE A 97 -5.49 12.56 -12.55
CA ILE A 97 -4.12 12.28 -13.01
C ILE A 97 -3.31 11.58 -11.91
N LEU A 98 -3.33 12.13 -10.69
CA LEU A 98 -2.59 11.59 -9.53
C LEU A 98 -3.12 10.22 -9.08
N PHE A 99 -4.44 10.01 -9.14
CA PHE A 99 -5.06 8.74 -8.81
C PHE A 99 -4.74 7.69 -9.87
N GLN A 100 -4.90 8.02 -11.16
CA GLN A 100 -4.62 7.11 -12.27
C GLN A 100 -3.17 6.63 -12.26
N SER A 101 -2.22 7.50 -11.93
CA SER A 101 -0.80 7.15 -11.89
C SER A 101 -0.44 6.15 -10.79
N THR A 102 -1.21 6.11 -9.69
CA THR A 102 -0.93 5.26 -8.52
C THR A 102 -1.88 4.08 -8.35
N PHE A 103 -3.03 4.08 -9.02
CA PHE A 103 -4.09 3.09 -8.83
C PHE A 103 -3.64 1.66 -9.15
N SER A 104 -3.03 1.45 -10.32
CA SER A 104 -2.63 0.12 -10.80
C SER A 104 -1.60 -0.50 -9.86
N GLU A 105 -0.59 0.27 -9.45
CA GLU A 105 0.43 -0.19 -8.50
C GLU A 105 -0.17 -0.49 -7.12
N SER A 106 -1.07 0.36 -6.63
CA SER A 106 -1.72 0.18 -5.33
C SER A 106 -2.54 -1.12 -5.29
N ILE A 107 -3.39 -1.37 -6.28
CA ILE A 107 -4.18 -2.60 -6.36
C ILE A 107 -3.28 -3.83 -6.56
N THR A 108 -2.28 -3.75 -7.43
CA THR A 108 -1.35 -4.86 -7.69
C THR A 108 -0.55 -5.23 -6.43
N SER A 109 -0.14 -4.23 -5.65
CA SER A 109 0.58 -4.43 -4.38
C SER A 109 -0.29 -5.17 -3.36
N ILE A 110 -1.57 -4.79 -3.21
CA ILE A 110 -2.52 -5.48 -2.34
C ILE A 110 -2.73 -6.92 -2.82
N HIS A 111 -2.98 -7.11 -4.12
CA HIS A 111 -3.23 -8.42 -4.71
C HIS A 111 -2.06 -9.38 -4.46
N ARG A 112 -0.82 -8.96 -4.75
CA ARG A 112 0.38 -9.78 -4.56
C ARG A 112 0.55 -10.25 -3.11
N LYS A 113 0.31 -9.35 -2.14
CA LYS A 113 0.41 -9.71 -0.71
C LYS A 113 -0.65 -10.75 -0.33
N LEU A 114 -1.88 -10.63 -0.84
CA LEU A 114 -2.95 -11.59 -0.61
C LEU A 114 -2.68 -12.94 -1.29
N GLU A 115 -2.11 -12.94 -2.50
CA GLU A 115 -1.70 -14.16 -3.20
C GLU A 115 -0.63 -14.94 -2.43
N ILE A 116 0.40 -14.24 -1.92
CA ILE A 116 1.44 -14.85 -1.09
C ILE A 116 0.81 -15.48 0.16
N LEU A 117 -0.05 -14.73 0.85
CA LEU A 117 -0.74 -15.22 2.05
C LEU A 117 -1.60 -16.45 1.73
N GLN A 118 -2.39 -16.41 0.66
CA GLN A 118 -3.24 -17.52 0.24
C GLN A 118 -2.42 -18.76 -0.10
N LYS A 119 -1.33 -18.60 -0.86
CA LYS A 119 -0.42 -19.68 -1.21
C LYS A 119 0.19 -20.32 0.03
N LEU A 120 0.65 -19.50 0.98
CA LEU A 120 1.22 -19.99 2.25
C LEU A 120 0.19 -20.72 3.11
N CYS A 121 -1.02 -20.16 3.28
CA CYS A 121 -2.10 -20.83 3.99
C CYS A 121 -2.41 -22.19 3.37
N LYS A 122 -2.49 -22.28 2.03
CA LYS A 122 -2.72 -23.54 1.33
C LYS A 122 -1.58 -24.53 1.57
N THR A 123 -0.32 -24.10 1.48
CA THR A 123 0.84 -24.97 1.74
C THR A 123 0.87 -25.44 3.19
N LEU A 124 0.56 -24.59 4.17
CA LEU A 124 0.51 -24.98 5.58
C LEU A 124 -0.63 -25.95 5.88
N GLN A 125 -1.79 -25.80 5.22
CA GLN A 125 -2.96 -26.65 5.44
C GLN A 125 -2.87 -28.01 4.75
N THR A 126 -2.27 -28.06 3.55
CA THR A 126 -2.37 -29.25 2.67
C THR A 126 -1.02 -29.74 2.14
N GLY A 127 0.07 -29.04 2.44
CA GLY A 127 1.41 -29.40 1.99
C GLY A 127 1.86 -30.74 2.57
N THR A 128 2.19 -31.70 1.71
CA THR A 128 2.60 -33.04 2.10
C THR A 128 3.86 -33.02 2.98
N GLY A 129 4.82 -32.14 2.69
CA GLY A 129 6.01 -31.94 3.51
C GLY A 129 5.69 -31.44 4.92
N VAL A 130 4.78 -30.46 5.04
CA VAL A 130 4.28 -29.94 6.33
C VAL A 130 3.62 -31.05 7.13
N ILE A 131 2.71 -31.81 6.52
CA ILE A 131 2.01 -32.94 7.16
C ILE A 131 3.01 -34.00 7.64
N LYS A 132 4.00 -34.37 6.82
CA LYS A 132 5.05 -35.33 7.18
C LYS A 132 5.88 -34.85 8.38
N VAL A 133 6.31 -33.59 8.38
CA VAL A 133 7.10 -33.00 9.48
C VAL A 133 6.28 -32.97 10.77
N LEU A 134 5.02 -32.49 10.73
CA LEU A 134 4.15 -32.49 11.90
C LEU A 134 3.86 -33.91 12.39
N GLY A 135 3.67 -34.88 11.48
CA GLY A 135 3.50 -36.28 11.80
C GLY A 135 4.71 -36.89 12.51
N LEU A 136 5.93 -36.56 12.07
CA LEU A 136 7.16 -36.99 12.76
C LEU A 136 7.24 -36.44 14.19
N VAL A 137 6.92 -35.15 14.37
CA VAL A 137 6.88 -34.53 15.70
C VAL A 137 5.85 -35.24 16.59
N LEU A 138 4.67 -35.56 16.05
CA LEU A 138 3.62 -36.28 16.78
C LEU A 138 4.06 -37.68 17.17
N VAL A 139 4.61 -38.46 16.24
CA VAL A 139 5.03 -39.85 16.47
C VAL A 139 6.15 -39.91 17.51
N PHE A 140 7.18 -39.08 17.37
CA PHE A 140 8.27 -39.06 18.34
C PHE A 140 7.82 -38.52 19.69
N GLY A 141 6.96 -37.50 19.71
CA GLY A 141 6.35 -36.99 20.93
C GLY A 141 5.55 -38.06 21.68
N ASN A 142 4.72 -38.82 20.97
CA ASN A 142 3.94 -39.93 21.55
C ASN A 142 4.84 -41.04 22.07
N TYR A 143 5.88 -41.43 21.31
CA TYR A 143 6.84 -42.44 21.75
C TYR A 143 7.57 -42.02 23.02
N MET A 144 8.09 -40.79 23.07
CA MET A 144 8.83 -40.26 24.22
C MET A 144 7.96 -40.07 25.46
N ASN A 145 6.67 -39.77 25.28
CA ASN A 145 5.71 -39.65 26.36
C ASN A 145 4.95 -40.96 26.66
N GLY A 146 5.38 -42.08 26.07
CA GLY A 146 4.76 -43.39 26.26
C GLY A 146 4.64 -43.75 27.76
N GLY A 147 3.48 -44.28 28.14
CA GLY A 147 3.14 -44.55 29.55
C GLY A 147 2.49 -43.38 30.29
N ASN A 148 2.54 -42.15 29.74
CA ASN A 148 1.74 -41.04 30.24
C ASN A 148 0.36 -41.02 29.58
N ARG A 149 -0.69 -41.27 30.37
CA ARG A 149 -2.08 -41.40 29.90
C ARG A 149 -2.64 -40.14 29.22
N THR A 150 -2.05 -38.96 29.43
CA THR A 150 -2.48 -37.69 28.81
C THR A 150 -1.54 -37.17 27.72
N ARG A 151 -0.32 -37.71 27.60
CA ARG A 151 0.72 -37.18 26.68
C ARG A 151 1.29 -38.19 25.69
N GLY A 152 1.16 -39.49 25.95
CA GLY A 152 1.74 -40.56 25.13
C GLY A 152 0.83 -41.12 24.05
N GLN A 153 -0.38 -40.59 23.90
CA GLN A 153 -1.42 -41.05 22.96
C GLN A 153 -2.20 -39.84 22.39
N ALA A 154 -1.49 -38.78 22.00
CA ALA A 154 -2.11 -37.59 21.45
C ALA A 154 -2.44 -37.77 19.96
N ASP A 155 -3.58 -37.23 19.52
CA ASP A 155 -3.97 -37.14 18.10
C ASP A 155 -3.40 -35.89 17.40
N GLY A 156 -2.82 -34.98 18.18
CA GLY A 156 -2.24 -33.73 17.70
C GLY A 156 -1.58 -32.94 18.83
N PHE A 157 -0.95 -31.83 18.48
CA PHE A 157 -0.31 -30.93 19.44
C PHE A 157 -0.52 -29.47 19.04
N ALA A 158 -0.44 -28.58 20.02
CA ALA A 158 -0.46 -27.14 19.77
C ALA A 158 0.88 -26.68 19.16
N LEU A 159 0.82 -25.76 18.20
CA LEU A 159 2.00 -25.32 17.42
C LEU A 159 3.06 -24.59 18.26
N ASP A 160 2.71 -24.13 19.46
CA ASP A 160 3.63 -23.48 20.41
C ASP A 160 4.72 -24.45 20.95
N ILE A 161 4.56 -25.76 20.72
CA ILE A 161 5.60 -26.75 21.04
C ILE A 161 6.76 -26.73 20.04
N LEU A 162 6.55 -26.27 18.80
CA LEU A 162 7.56 -26.37 17.74
C LEU A 162 8.90 -25.68 18.09
N PRO A 163 8.92 -24.47 18.69
CA PRO A 163 10.18 -23.86 19.12
C PRO A 163 10.92 -24.66 20.22
N LYS A 164 10.21 -25.47 21.01
CA LYS A 164 10.76 -26.25 22.14
C LYS A 164 11.48 -27.52 21.70
N LEU A 165 11.31 -27.95 20.44
CA LEU A 165 11.96 -29.16 19.90
C LEU A 165 13.49 -29.07 19.92
N LYS A 166 14.05 -27.85 19.89
CA LYS A 166 15.50 -27.63 19.97
C LYS A 166 16.05 -27.87 21.39
N ASP A 167 15.20 -27.78 22.40
CA ASP A 167 15.56 -27.83 23.82
C ASP A 167 15.54 -29.25 24.38
N VAL A 168 14.77 -30.16 23.76
CA VAL A 168 14.77 -31.58 24.08
C VAL A 168 16.02 -32.23 23.49
N LYS A 169 16.89 -32.79 24.34
CA LYS A 169 18.19 -33.37 23.95
C LYS A 169 18.24 -34.88 24.10
N SER A 170 19.14 -35.52 23.35
CA SER A 170 19.58 -36.88 23.61
C SER A 170 20.29 -37.00 24.97
N SER A 171 20.38 -38.21 25.51
CA SER A 171 21.01 -38.47 26.82
C SER A 171 22.47 -38.03 26.92
N ASP A 172 23.19 -38.03 25.79
CA ASP A 172 24.57 -37.57 25.65
C ASP A 172 24.68 -36.08 25.27
N ASN A 173 23.56 -35.36 25.19
CA ASN A 173 23.45 -33.98 24.72
C ASN A 173 24.01 -33.70 23.30
N SER A 174 24.30 -34.72 22.51
CA SER A 174 24.90 -34.54 21.18
C SER A 174 23.91 -34.05 20.12
N ARG A 175 22.61 -34.30 20.29
CA ARG A 175 21.56 -33.93 19.32
C ARG A 175 20.29 -33.45 20.02
N SER A 176 19.58 -32.52 19.37
CA SER A 176 18.22 -32.14 19.77
C SER A 176 17.16 -33.00 19.05
N LEU A 177 15.94 -33.03 19.58
CA LEU A 177 14.79 -33.64 18.91
C LEU A 177 14.55 -32.97 17.55
N LEU A 178 14.72 -31.65 17.44
CA LEU A 178 14.66 -30.95 16.15
C LEU A 178 15.69 -31.51 15.14
N SER A 179 16.96 -31.65 15.55
CA SER A 179 18.02 -32.22 14.69
C SER A 179 17.72 -33.67 14.30
N TYR A 180 17.14 -34.43 15.22
CA TYR A 180 16.72 -35.81 14.95
C TYR A 180 15.56 -35.87 13.93
N VAL A 181 14.53 -35.03 14.07
CA VAL A 181 13.41 -34.93 13.11
C VAL A 181 13.92 -34.59 11.71
N VAL A 182 14.80 -33.59 11.58
CA VAL A 182 15.40 -33.20 10.29
C VAL A 182 16.18 -34.37 9.69
N SER A 183 17.04 -35.00 10.48
CA SER A 183 17.84 -36.15 10.03
C SER A 183 16.97 -37.33 9.60
N TYR A 184 15.89 -37.60 10.34
CA TYR A 184 14.96 -38.67 10.02
C TYR A 184 14.19 -38.35 8.75
N TYR A 185 13.75 -37.10 8.58
CA TYR A 185 13.05 -36.65 7.38
C TYR A 185 13.89 -36.87 6.13
N LEU A 186 15.12 -36.36 6.13
CA LEU A 186 16.04 -36.49 5.00
C LEU A 186 16.35 -37.95 4.66
N ARG A 187 16.44 -38.83 5.66
CA ARG A 187 16.76 -40.25 5.42
C ARG A 187 15.60 -41.08 4.87
N HIS A 188 14.35 -40.71 5.17
CA HIS A 188 13.19 -41.58 4.93
C HIS A 188 12.12 -40.97 4.02
N PHE A 189 12.11 -39.65 3.84
CA PHE A 189 11.08 -38.95 3.06
C PHE A 189 11.61 -38.13 1.90
N ASP A 190 12.93 -37.93 1.81
CA ASP A 190 13.58 -37.17 0.75
C ASP A 190 14.57 -38.07 -0.02
N GLU A 191 14.17 -38.51 -1.21
CA GLU A 191 14.99 -39.37 -2.08
C GLU A 191 16.18 -38.63 -2.69
N ASP A 192 16.16 -37.29 -2.64
CA ASP A 192 17.18 -36.39 -3.15
C ASP A 192 17.99 -35.72 -2.04
N ALA A 193 17.89 -36.23 -0.80
CA ALA A 193 18.66 -35.75 0.33
C ALA A 193 20.17 -35.69 0.01
N GLY A 194 20.75 -34.50 0.14
CA GLY A 194 22.17 -34.24 -0.16
C GLY A 194 22.51 -34.00 -1.63
N LYS A 195 21.51 -33.96 -2.52
CA LYS A 195 21.65 -33.58 -3.93
C LYS A 195 21.13 -32.15 -4.16
N GLU A 196 21.44 -31.57 -5.32
CA GLU A 196 20.97 -30.22 -5.71
C GLU A 196 19.44 -30.15 -5.89
N GLN A 197 18.79 -31.29 -6.13
CA GLN A 197 17.34 -31.41 -6.34
C GLN A 197 16.54 -31.48 -5.03
N CYS A 198 17.22 -31.51 -3.86
CA CYS A 198 16.57 -31.52 -2.55
C CYS A 198 15.67 -30.28 -2.39
N VAL A 199 14.39 -30.50 -2.07
CA VAL A 199 13.42 -29.43 -1.88
C VAL A 199 13.10 -29.28 -0.39
N PHE A 200 13.14 -28.05 0.10
CA PHE A 200 12.74 -27.75 1.46
C PHE A 200 11.23 -28.07 1.65
N PRO A 201 10.86 -28.95 2.61
CA PRO A 201 9.49 -29.49 2.69
C PRO A 201 8.49 -28.54 3.36
N LEU A 202 8.96 -27.41 3.88
CA LEU A 202 8.16 -26.38 4.53
C LEU A 202 8.17 -25.12 3.64
N PRO A 203 7.23 -24.19 3.85
CA PRO A 203 7.29 -22.92 3.13
C PRO A 203 8.60 -22.16 3.41
N GLU A 204 9.03 -21.39 2.42
CA GLU A 204 10.24 -20.57 2.53
C GLU A 204 10.18 -19.66 3.77
N PRO A 205 11.23 -19.63 4.61
CA PRO A 205 11.24 -18.81 5.82
C PRO A 205 10.99 -17.32 5.56
N GLN A 206 11.47 -16.81 4.43
CA GLN A 206 11.26 -15.41 4.03
C GLN A 206 9.79 -15.11 3.74
N ASP A 207 9.10 -16.00 3.02
CA ASP A 207 7.67 -15.85 2.73
C ASP A 207 6.83 -15.91 4.00
N LEU A 208 7.15 -16.85 4.91
CA LEU A 208 6.51 -16.95 6.22
C LEU A 208 6.71 -15.69 7.06
N PHE A 209 7.93 -15.15 7.08
CA PHE A 209 8.22 -13.91 7.79
C PHE A 209 7.42 -12.75 7.21
N GLN A 210 7.43 -12.57 5.89
CA GLN A 210 6.66 -11.51 5.23
C GLN A 210 5.17 -11.62 5.53
N ALA A 211 4.59 -12.82 5.40
CA ALA A 211 3.17 -13.04 5.67
C ALA A 211 2.82 -12.81 7.14
N SER A 212 3.72 -13.13 8.08
CA SER A 212 3.51 -12.89 9.52
C SER A 212 3.40 -11.40 9.88
N GLN A 213 3.95 -10.52 9.04
CA GLN A 213 3.89 -9.06 9.24
C GLN A 213 2.65 -8.42 8.62
N LEU A 214 1.87 -9.17 7.83
CA LEU A 214 0.66 -8.64 7.18
C LEU A 214 -0.47 -8.48 8.20
N LYS A 215 -1.17 -7.35 8.11
CA LYS A 215 -2.35 -7.04 8.94
C LYS A 215 -3.56 -6.86 8.05
N PHE A 216 -4.66 -7.54 8.40
CA PHE A 216 -5.89 -7.45 7.62
C PHE A 216 -6.52 -6.06 7.67
N GLU A 217 -6.32 -5.34 8.77
CA GLU A 217 -6.78 -3.96 8.94
C GLU A 217 -6.16 -3.01 7.92
N ASP A 218 -4.88 -3.23 7.57
CA ASP A 218 -4.17 -2.41 6.58
C ASP A 218 -4.76 -2.62 5.19
N PHE A 219 -5.01 -3.88 4.78
CA PHE A 219 -5.69 -4.16 3.51
C PHE A 219 -7.09 -3.54 3.43
N GLN A 220 -7.87 -3.64 4.51
CA GLN A 220 -9.19 -3.04 4.57
C GLN A 220 -9.14 -1.51 4.48
N LYS A 221 -8.14 -0.89 5.10
CA LYS A 221 -7.93 0.56 5.03
C LYS A 221 -7.56 0.98 3.61
N ASP A 222 -6.62 0.29 2.97
CA ASP A 222 -6.16 0.61 1.62
C ASP A 222 -7.27 0.41 0.58
N LEU A 223 -7.99 -0.71 0.64
CA LEU A 223 -9.13 -0.97 -0.24
C LEU A 223 -10.27 0.03 -0.05
N ARG A 224 -10.56 0.43 1.20
CA ARG A 224 -11.56 1.49 1.46
C ARG A 224 -11.12 2.84 0.90
N LYS A 225 -9.85 3.18 1.03
CA LYS A 225 -9.28 4.40 0.45
C LYS A 225 -9.44 4.38 -1.07
N ILE A 226 -8.99 3.31 -1.74
CA ILE A 226 -9.09 3.17 -3.20
C ILE A 226 -10.55 3.22 -3.66
N LYS A 227 -11.45 2.53 -2.95
CA LYS A 227 -12.89 2.56 -3.26
C LYS A 227 -13.46 3.97 -3.10
N LYS A 228 -13.08 4.69 -2.04
CA LYS A 228 -13.49 6.07 -1.82
C LYS A 228 -12.97 6.98 -2.92
N ASP A 229 -11.69 6.89 -3.26
CA ASP A 229 -11.05 7.71 -4.30
C ASP A 229 -11.69 7.45 -5.68
N LEU A 230 -12.13 6.22 -5.95
CA LEU A 230 -12.91 5.86 -7.13
C LEU A 230 -14.35 6.41 -7.09
N GLN A 231 -15.03 6.32 -5.95
CA GLN A 231 -16.44 6.72 -5.80
C GLN A 231 -16.65 8.23 -5.66
N ASP A 232 -15.80 8.93 -4.93
CA ASP A 232 -15.97 10.35 -4.57
C ASP A 232 -16.01 11.26 -5.81
N LYS A 233 -15.58 10.79 -6.99
CA LYS A 233 -15.55 11.62 -8.21
C LYS A 233 -16.17 11.02 -9.48
N MET A 234 -16.57 9.74 -9.50
CA MET A 234 -17.49 9.25 -10.54
C MET A 234 -18.89 9.89 -10.44
N PHE A 235 -19.25 10.44 -9.28
CA PHE A 235 -20.55 11.12 -9.08
C PHE A 235 -20.56 12.62 -9.39
N LEU A 236 -19.44 13.22 -9.83
CA LEU A 236 -19.43 14.61 -10.27
C LEU A 236 -20.00 14.78 -11.69
N GLU A 237 -19.97 13.73 -12.53
CA GLU A 237 -20.68 13.72 -13.81
C GLU A 237 -22.21 13.65 -13.64
N ASN A 238 -22.73 13.14 -12.52
CA ASN A 238 -24.17 13.02 -12.28
C ASN A 238 -24.80 14.21 -11.53
N LYS A 239 -24.00 15.18 -11.06
CA LYS A 239 -24.53 16.39 -10.39
C LYS A 239 -24.48 17.65 -11.24
N SER A 240 -23.87 17.61 -12.43
CA SER A 240 -23.78 18.75 -13.35
C SER A 240 -24.90 18.81 -14.40
N GLY A 241 -25.93 17.95 -14.33
CA GLY A 241 -27.22 18.18 -15.01
C GLY A 241 -27.13 18.55 -16.51
N HIS A 242 -26.12 18.09 -17.23
CA HIS A 242 -26.03 18.24 -18.66
C HIS A 242 -26.09 16.86 -19.29
N PHE A 243 -27.32 16.48 -19.63
CA PHE A 243 -27.57 15.58 -20.73
C PHE A 243 -26.85 16.15 -21.96
N VAL A 244 -25.88 15.42 -22.48
CA VAL A 244 -25.51 15.54 -23.89
C VAL A 244 -26.13 14.34 -24.58
N SER A 245 -27.08 14.63 -25.47
CA SER A 245 -27.67 13.72 -26.44
C SER A 245 -26.62 13.12 -27.37
#